data_AF-A0A6L6Q8T8-F1
#
_entry.id   AF-A0A6L6Q8T8-F1
#
_cell.length_a   1.000
_cell.length_b   1.000
_cell.length_c   1.000
_cell.angle_alpha   90.00
_cell.angle_beta   90.00
_cell.angle_gamma   90.00
#
_symmetry.space_group_name_H-M   'P 1'
#
loop_
_entity.id
_entity.type
_entity.pdbx_description
1 polymer ?
#
loop_
_entity_poly.entity_id
_entity_poly.type
_entity_poly.pdbx_seq_one_letter_code
_entity_poly.pdbx_strand_id
1 'polypeptide(L)'
;PSAALAADAADSAVGVAEAPPQAGAPAAVADTPVHHDVQIAPAEMFDITALAVTFNNKPEKMRKYAVMFLDSARDGMVEVNEALAQGDMARLSELGHRIKSSARAVGAMHFGELCLALEHLKPDADPARARYIVAQMQPMLDHLQGHIAQELDAHAAG
;
A
#
# COMPACT_ATOMS: atom_id res chain seq x y z
N PRO A 1 -9.53 -14.62 67.76
CA PRO A 1 -8.17 -14.14 68.09
C PRO A 1 -7.21 -14.54 66.97
N SER A 2 -6.35 -13.60 66.58
CA SER A 2 -5.12 -13.72 65.77
C SER A 2 -5.31 -14.17 64.30
N ALA A 3 -5.24 -13.33 63.26
CA ALA A 3 -4.34 -12.23 62.87
C ALA A 3 -3.06 -12.67 62.13
N ALA A 4 -2.69 -11.82 61.15
CA ALA A 4 -1.45 -11.70 60.36
C ALA A 4 -1.45 -12.38 58.97
N LEU A 5 -1.57 -11.63 57.84
CA LEU A 5 -0.57 -10.74 57.16
C LEU A 5 0.45 -11.59 56.35
N ALA A 6 0.86 -11.33 55.11
CA ALA A 6 0.60 -10.29 54.11
C ALA A 6 1.22 -10.75 52.76
N ALA A 7 1.05 -9.92 51.71
CA ALA A 7 1.81 -9.83 50.45
C ALA A 7 1.35 -10.70 49.28
N ASP A 8 0.67 -10.07 48.32
CA ASP A 8 1.15 -10.08 46.93
C ASP A 8 0.80 -8.75 46.26
N ALA A 9 1.81 -8.17 45.61
CA ALA A 9 1.76 -6.89 44.93
C ALA A 9 2.03 -7.13 43.44
N ALA A 10 1.45 -6.26 42.61
CA ALA A 10 1.64 -6.09 41.17
C ALA A 10 0.65 -6.86 40.26
N ASP A 11 -0.57 -6.36 40.16
CA ASP A 11 -1.39 -6.53 38.95
C ASP A 11 -1.03 -5.42 37.96
N SER A 12 -0.30 -5.81 36.91
CA SER A 12 -0.14 -5.03 35.68
C SER A 12 -1.16 -5.53 34.67
N ALA A 13 -2.22 -4.77 34.44
CA ALA A 13 -3.01 -4.88 33.22
C ALA A 13 -3.71 -3.54 32.94
N VAL A 14 -2.98 -2.65 32.27
CA VAL A 14 -3.54 -1.43 31.70
C VAL A 14 -4.43 -1.77 30.49
N GLY A 15 -5.62 -1.17 30.45
CA GLY A 15 -6.21 -0.67 29.21
C GLY A 15 -7.07 -1.62 28.39
N VAL A 16 -8.37 -1.63 28.71
CA VAL A 16 -9.45 -2.00 27.78
C VAL A 16 -9.42 -1.11 26.51
N ALA A 17 -9.68 -1.76 25.39
CA ALA A 17 -10.16 -1.29 24.09
C ALA A 17 -10.48 0.21 23.91
N GLU A 18 -9.98 0.80 22.82
CA GLU A 18 -10.83 1.67 21.99
C GLU A 18 -10.33 1.73 20.53
N ALA A 19 -11.29 1.58 19.61
CA ALA A 19 -11.13 1.74 18.18
C ALA A 19 -10.80 3.21 17.82
N PRO A 20 -10.14 3.46 16.67
CA PRO A 20 -9.86 4.82 16.23
C PRO A 20 -11.16 5.59 15.90
N PRO A 21 -11.25 6.89 16.24
CA PRO A 21 -12.42 7.71 15.95
C PRO A 21 -12.50 8.03 14.45
N GLN A 22 -13.68 7.79 13.87
CA GLN A 22 -14.09 8.33 12.58
C GLN A 22 -14.68 9.74 12.76
N ALA A 23 -14.21 10.72 11.99
CA ALA A 23 -15.02 11.83 11.46
C ALA A 23 -14.18 12.71 10.53
N GLY A 24 -14.58 12.83 9.26
CA GLY A 24 -14.04 13.86 8.38
C GLY A 24 -14.23 13.64 6.87
N ALA A 25 -15.46 13.44 6.40
CA ALA A 25 -15.86 13.91 5.06
C ALA A 25 -16.36 15.36 5.23
N PRO A 26 -16.18 16.30 4.27
CA PRO A 26 -16.60 16.11 2.88
C PRO A 26 -15.66 16.73 1.81
N ALA A 27 -15.62 16.11 0.63
CA ALA A 27 -15.74 16.81 -0.65
C ALA A 27 -15.74 15.80 -1.79
N ALA A 28 -16.91 15.65 -2.42
CA ALA A 28 -17.00 15.12 -3.76
C ALA A 28 -16.23 16.04 -4.70
N VAL A 29 -15.19 15.52 -5.33
CA VAL A 29 -14.75 15.99 -6.65
C VAL A 29 -15.12 14.90 -7.64
N ALA A 30 -16.22 15.14 -8.35
CA ALA A 30 -16.47 14.48 -9.61
C ALA A 30 -15.53 15.12 -10.64
N ASP A 31 -14.65 14.33 -11.26
CA ASP A 31 -14.22 14.60 -12.64
C ASP A 31 -13.66 13.33 -13.31
N THR A 32 -14.42 12.85 -14.30
CA THR A 32 -14.02 12.17 -15.55
C THR A 32 -13.10 10.93 -15.52
N PRO A 33 -13.53 9.77 -16.08
CA PRO A 33 -12.62 8.66 -16.35
C PRO A 33 -11.80 9.01 -17.59
N VAL A 34 -10.64 9.62 -17.38
CA VAL A 34 -9.69 9.82 -18.45
C VAL A 34 -8.94 8.51 -18.70
N HIS A 35 -9.40 7.73 -19.68
CA HIS A 35 -8.57 6.72 -20.33
C HIS A 35 -7.48 7.45 -21.12
N HIS A 36 -6.41 7.87 -20.45
CA HIS A 36 -5.19 8.24 -21.15
C HIS A 36 -4.33 6.99 -21.25
N ASP A 37 -4.09 6.54 -22.47
CA ASP A 37 -2.86 5.86 -22.84
C ASP A 37 -1.71 6.86 -22.60
N VAL A 38 -1.33 7.04 -21.32
CA VAL A 38 -0.17 7.83 -20.95
C VAL A 38 1.01 6.92 -21.17
N GLN A 39 1.86 7.25 -22.14
CA GLN A 39 3.26 6.84 -22.12
C GLN A 39 3.87 7.50 -20.87
N ILE A 40 3.88 6.77 -19.76
CA ILE A 40 4.28 7.28 -18.44
C ILE A 40 5.77 7.53 -18.48
N ALA A 41 6.19 8.76 -18.17
CA ALA A 41 7.60 9.05 -18.05
C ALA A 41 8.18 8.20 -16.89
N PRO A 42 9.40 7.65 -16.99
CA PRO A 42 9.98 6.80 -15.95
C PRO A 42 9.99 7.46 -14.56
N ALA A 43 10.21 8.79 -14.51
CA ALA A 43 10.14 9.58 -13.27
C ALA A 43 8.74 9.62 -12.61
N GLU A 44 7.66 9.31 -13.33
CA GLU A 44 6.30 9.21 -12.77
C GLU A 44 5.99 7.81 -12.23
N MET A 45 6.84 6.82 -12.55
CA MET A 45 6.66 5.43 -12.10
C MET A 45 7.16 5.23 -10.67
N PHE A 46 8.26 5.90 -10.31
CA PHE A 46 8.90 5.82 -9.00
C PHE A 46 9.57 7.13 -8.63
N ASP A 47 9.20 7.68 -7.48
CA ASP A 47 9.82 8.88 -6.91
C ASP A 47 10.85 8.49 -5.85
N ILE A 48 12.13 8.40 -6.26
CA ILE A 48 13.24 8.18 -5.33
C ILE A 48 13.38 9.28 -4.29
N THR A 49 12.92 10.51 -4.58
CA THR A 49 12.97 11.63 -3.63
C THR A 49 12.00 11.39 -2.49
N ALA A 50 10.79 10.91 -2.77
CA ALA A 50 9.84 10.50 -1.73
C ALA A 50 10.41 9.39 -0.83
N LEU A 51 11.11 8.41 -1.42
CA LEU A 51 11.81 7.37 -0.67
C LEU A 51 12.95 7.96 0.18
N ALA A 52 13.75 8.86 -0.38
CA ALA A 52 14.84 9.53 0.32
C ALA A 52 14.33 10.37 1.49
N VAL A 53 13.25 11.13 1.32
CA VAL A 53 12.64 11.91 2.40
C VAL A 53 12.18 11.00 3.54
N THR A 54 11.50 9.90 3.21
CA THR A 54 11.00 8.92 4.20
C THR A 54 12.13 8.25 4.99
N PHE A 55 13.28 8.00 4.36
CA PHE A 55 14.41 7.28 4.98
C PHE A 55 15.64 8.15 5.26
N ASN A 56 15.48 9.47 5.28
CA ASN A 56 16.54 10.46 5.50
C ASN A 56 17.77 10.28 4.57
N ASN A 57 17.51 9.96 3.31
CA ASN A 57 18.50 9.76 2.25
C ASN A 57 19.56 8.70 2.59
N LYS A 58 19.19 7.68 3.39
CA LYS A 58 20.09 6.57 3.76
C LYS A 58 19.94 5.44 2.74
N PRO A 59 20.90 5.25 1.81
CA PRO A 59 20.75 4.32 0.69
C PRO A 59 20.53 2.87 1.14
N GLU A 60 21.18 2.44 2.23
CA GLU A 60 20.99 1.10 2.81
C GLU A 60 19.56 0.87 3.30
N LYS A 61 18.93 1.89 3.92
CA LYS A 61 17.54 1.82 4.38
C LYS A 61 16.59 1.89 3.20
N MET A 62 16.80 2.84 2.30
CA MET A 62 16.00 2.99 1.08
C MET A 62 15.91 1.67 0.32
N ARG A 63 17.04 1.00 0.08
CA ARG A 63 17.08 -0.33 -0.56
C ARG A 63 16.32 -1.38 0.25
N LYS A 64 16.59 -1.48 1.54
CA LYS A 64 15.91 -2.47 2.41
C LYS A 64 14.39 -2.32 2.37
N TYR A 65 13.88 -1.10 2.54
CA TYR A 65 12.44 -0.86 2.59
C TYR A 65 11.79 -0.95 1.21
N ALA A 66 12.47 -0.58 0.13
CA ALA A 66 11.98 -0.79 -1.22
C ALA A 66 11.83 -2.28 -1.55
N VAL A 67 12.80 -3.12 -1.15
CA VAL A 67 12.70 -4.58 -1.32
C VAL A 67 11.57 -5.16 -0.45
N MET A 68 11.44 -4.73 0.81
CA MET A 68 10.34 -5.17 1.68
C MET A 68 8.96 -4.78 1.12
N PHE A 69 8.85 -3.60 0.50
CA PHE A 69 7.63 -3.20 -0.18
C PHE A 69 7.32 -4.11 -1.37
N LEU A 70 8.31 -4.42 -2.22
CA LEU A 70 8.11 -5.30 -3.38
C LEU A 70 7.65 -6.70 -2.97
N ASP A 71 8.22 -7.24 -1.90
CA ASP A 71 7.82 -8.52 -1.31
C ASP A 71 6.36 -8.46 -0.81
N SER A 72 6.03 -7.46 0.00
CA SER A 72 4.65 -7.25 0.49
C SER A 72 3.65 -6.97 -0.63
N ALA A 73 4.05 -6.29 -1.70
CA ALA A 73 3.20 -6.03 -2.87
C ALA A 73 2.96 -7.30 -3.68
N ARG A 74 3.94 -8.20 -3.77
CA ARG A 74 3.76 -9.53 -4.39
C ARG A 74 2.77 -10.37 -3.62
N ASP A 75 2.90 -10.44 -2.30
CA ASP A 75 1.93 -11.14 -1.44
C ASP A 75 0.53 -10.52 -1.58
N GLY A 76 0.47 -9.18 -1.58
CA GLY A 76 -0.78 -8.46 -1.83
C GLY A 76 -1.40 -8.79 -3.19
N MET A 77 -0.60 -8.96 -4.25
CA MET A 77 -1.08 -9.38 -5.57
C MET A 77 -1.64 -10.80 -5.56
N VAL A 78 -1.11 -11.72 -4.75
CA VAL A 78 -1.71 -13.05 -4.58
C VAL A 78 -3.11 -12.92 -3.99
N GLU A 79 -3.26 -12.17 -2.90
CA GLU A 79 -4.57 -11.93 -2.27
C GLU A 79 -5.56 -11.23 -3.23
N VAL A 80 -5.08 -10.29 -4.05
CA VAL A 80 -5.89 -9.60 -5.07
C VAL A 80 -6.38 -10.58 -6.12
N ASN A 81 -5.52 -11.48 -6.60
CA ASN A 81 -5.92 -12.51 -7.58
C ASN A 81 -6.94 -13.50 -6.99
N GLU A 82 -6.79 -13.87 -5.71
CA GLU A 82 -7.75 -14.74 -5.01
C GLU A 82 -9.11 -14.06 -4.86
N ALA A 83 -9.15 -12.81 -4.40
CA ALA A 83 -10.38 -12.02 -4.28
C ALA A 83 -11.07 -11.83 -5.64
N LEU A 84 -10.29 -11.61 -6.70
CA LEU A 84 -10.79 -11.51 -8.07
C LEU A 84 -11.41 -12.82 -8.56
N ALA A 85 -10.79 -13.97 -8.25
CA ALA A 85 -11.32 -15.29 -8.60
C ALA A 85 -12.64 -15.59 -7.88
N GLN A 86 -12.80 -15.08 -6.65
CA GLN A 86 -14.01 -15.20 -5.84
C GLN A 86 -15.09 -14.18 -6.22
N GLY A 87 -14.74 -13.13 -6.99
CA GLY A 87 -15.65 -12.03 -7.33
C GLY A 87 -15.91 -11.08 -6.15
N ASP A 88 -15.04 -11.06 -5.15
CA ASP A 88 -15.20 -10.23 -3.94
C ASP A 88 -14.68 -8.81 -4.18
N MET A 89 -15.56 -7.94 -4.68
CA MET A 89 -15.23 -6.54 -4.95
C MET A 89 -14.92 -5.74 -3.68
N ALA A 90 -15.51 -6.10 -2.55
CA ALA A 90 -15.26 -5.44 -1.28
C ALA A 90 -13.83 -5.73 -0.79
N ARG A 91 -13.41 -7.01 -0.88
CA ARG A 91 -12.03 -7.41 -0.56
C ARG A 91 -11.02 -6.78 -1.52
N LEU A 92 -11.33 -6.70 -2.81
CA LEU A 92 -10.48 -6.00 -3.78
C LEU A 92 -10.28 -4.52 -3.42
N SER A 93 -11.35 -3.82 -3.02
CA SER A 93 -11.29 -2.43 -2.59
C SER A 93 -10.40 -2.24 -1.35
N GLU A 94 -10.57 -3.10 -0.34
CA GLU A 94 -9.77 -3.09 0.88
C GLU A 94 -8.27 -3.35 0.59
N LEU A 95 -7.97 -4.34 -0.26
CA LEU A 95 -6.61 -4.66 -0.67
C LEU A 95 -5.96 -3.50 -1.44
N GLY A 96 -6.72 -2.84 -2.33
CA GLY A 96 -6.30 -1.63 -3.03
C GLY A 96 -5.88 -0.54 -2.04
N HIS A 97 -6.71 -0.25 -1.03
CA HIS A 97 -6.40 0.74 -0.01
C HIS A 97 -5.11 0.41 0.78
N ARG A 98 -4.97 -0.86 1.20
CA ARG A 98 -3.81 -1.32 1.98
C ARG A 98 -2.51 -1.19 1.19
N ILE A 99 -2.51 -1.68 -0.06
CA ILE A 99 -1.31 -1.69 -0.91
C ILE A 99 -0.94 -0.25 -1.33
N LYS A 100 -1.93 0.62 -1.59
CA LYS A 100 -1.72 2.04 -1.93
C LYS A 100 -0.90 2.78 -0.87
N SER A 101 -1.20 2.56 0.41
CA SER A 101 -0.50 3.22 1.53
C SER A 101 0.99 2.88 1.51
N SER A 102 1.32 1.60 1.39
CA SER A 102 2.70 1.14 1.28
C SER A 102 3.39 1.65 0.02
N ALA A 103 2.68 1.71 -1.11
CA ALA A 103 3.20 2.22 -2.38
C ALA A 103 3.60 3.70 -2.27
N ARG A 104 2.76 4.54 -1.67
CA ARG A 104 3.07 5.97 -1.47
C ARG A 104 4.27 6.20 -0.56
N ALA A 105 4.43 5.39 0.49
CA ALA A 105 5.55 5.51 1.43
C ALA A 105 6.91 5.25 0.75
N VAL A 106 6.95 4.39 -0.27
CA VAL A 106 8.19 4.08 -1.00
C VAL A 106 8.37 4.86 -2.30
N GLY A 107 7.43 5.75 -2.67
CA GLY A 107 7.52 6.50 -3.92
C GLY A 107 6.92 5.80 -5.15
N ALA A 108 6.25 4.66 -5.00
CA ALA A 108 5.66 3.89 -6.11
C ALA A 108 4.34 4.51 -6.60
N MET A 109 4.41 5.71 -7.16
CA MET A 109 3.23 6.55 -7.46
C MET A 109 2.27 5.86 -8.43
N HIS A 110 2.76 5.38 -9.56
CA HIS A 110 1.88 4.79 -10.56
C HIS A 110 1.23 3.47 -10.13
N PHE A 111 1.97 2.62 -9.39
CA PHE A 111 1.38 1.43 -8.78
C PHE A 111 0.31 1.83 -7.74
N GLY A 112 0.53 2.91 -6.98
CA GLY A 112 -0.46 3.49 -6.09
C GLY A 112 -1.74 3.96 -6.79
N GLU A 113 -1.65 4.49 -8.01
CA GLU A 113 -2.82 4.88 -8.81
C GLU A 113 -3.65 3.67 -9.27
N LEU A 114 -2.99 2.56 -9.64
CA LEU A 114 -3.70 1.30 -9.93
C LEU A 114 -4.37 0.74 -8.67
N CYS A 115 -3.70 0.82 -7.51
CA CYS A 115 -4.30 0.45 -6.23
C CYS A 115 -5.50 1.33 -5.88
N LEU A 116 -5.44 2.63 -6.19
CA LEU A 116 -6.56 3.56 -6.00
C LEU A 116 -7.74 3.21 -6.92
N ALA A 117 -7.46 2.81 -8.17
CA ALA A 117 -8.49 2.34 -9.08
C ALA A 117 -9.19 1.07 -8.56
N LEU A 118 -8.44 0.19 -7.89
CA LEU A 118 -8.97 -1.01 -7.22
C LEU A 118 -9.80 -0.64 -5.98
N GLU A 119 -9.32 0.29 -5.15
CA GLU A 119 -10.01 0.84 -3.98
C GLU A 119 -11.36 1.47 -4.35
N HIS A 120 -11.45 2.13 -5.50
CA HIS A 120 -12.67 2.75 -6.00
C HIS A 120 -13.64 1.78 -6.72
N LEU A 121 -13.35 0.48 -6.75
CA LEU A 121 -14.32 -0.50 -7.22
C LEU A 121 -15.55 -0.50 -6.30
N LYS A 122 -16.72 -0.34 -6.91
CA LYS A 122 -18.00 -0.47 -6.20
C LYS A 122 -18.32 -1.95 -5.96
N PRO A 123 -19.15 -2.28 -4.95
CA PRO A 123 -19.63 -3.64 -4.76
C PRO A 123 -20.29 -4.24 -6.00
N ASP A 124 -21.04 -3.43 -6.74
CA ASP A 124 -21.72 -3.81 -7.99
C ASP A 124 -20.88 -3.53 -9.25
N ALA A 125 -19.56 -3.34 -9.11
CA ALA A 125 -18.69 -3.08 -10.25
C ALA A 125 -18.63 -4.30 -11.19
N ASP A 126 -18.50 -4.02 -12.49
CA ASP A 126 -18.31 -5.08 -13.49
C ASP A 126 -17.01 -5.85 -13.19
N PRO A 127 -17.07 -7.19 -13.00
CA PRO A 127 -15.87 -8.00 -12.79
C PRO A 127 -14.87 -7.90 -13.95
N ALA A 128 -15.31 -7.56 -15.17
CA ALA A 128 -14.38 -7.30 -16.27
C ALA A 128 -13.47 -6.10 -15.99
N ARG A 129 -13.99 -5.04 -15.34
CA ARG A 129 -13.22 -3.87 -14.94
C ARG A 129 -12.19 -4.22 -13.86
N ALA A 130 -12.59 -5.00 -12.87
CA ALA A 130 -11.67 -5.49 -11.83
C ALA A 130 -10.54 -6.31 -12.45
N ARG A 131 -10.86 -7.25 -13.35
CA ARG A 131 -9.87 -8.05 -14.09
C ARG A 131 -8.91 -7.20 -14.89
N TYR A 132 -9.41 -6.17 -15.57
CA TYR A 132 -8.57 -5.24 -16.33
C TYR A 132 -7.55 -4.54 -15.43
N ILE A 133 -7.99 -4.00 -14.29
CA ILE A 133 -7.08 -3.30 -13.35
C ILE A 133 -6.02 -4.27 -12.82
N VAL A 134 -6.43 -5.45 -12.33
CA VAL A 134 -5.50 -6.46 -11.78
C VAL A 134 -4.50 -6.94 -12.83
N ALA A 135 -4.92 -7.10 -14.09
CA ALA A 135 -4.03 -7.48 -15.19
C ALA A 135 -2.97 -6.40 -15.50
N GLN A 136 -3.23 -5.13 -15.21
CA GLN A 136 -2.24 -4.05 -15.34
C GLN A 136 -1.30 -3.97 -14.13
N MET A 137 -1.76 -4.35 -12.93
CA MET A 137 -0.96 -4.28 -11.71
C MET A 137 0.25 -5.23 -11.73
N GLN A 138 0.10 -6.42 -12.31
CA GLN A 138 1.16 -7.44 -12.35
C GLN A 138 2.41 -6.98 -13.15
N PRO A 139 2.30 -6.60 -14.45
CA PRO A 139 3.47 -6.13 -15.20
C PRO A 139 4.02 -4.82 -14.62
N MET A 140 3.18 -3.98 -14.02
CA MET A 140 3.64 -2.75 -13.37
C MET A 140 4.53 -3.03 -12.17
N LEU A 141 4.21 -4.05 -11.36
CA LEU A 141 5.03 -4.45 -10.22
C LEU A 141 6.41 -4.96 -10.67
N ASP A 142 6.47 -5.73 -11.76
CA ASP A 142 7.74 -6.20 -12.33
C ASP A 142 8.57 -5.04 -12.91
N HIS A 143 7.93 -4.09 -13.60
CA HIS A 143 8.60 -2.87 -14.09
C HIS A 143 9.15 -2.04 -12.92
N LEU A 144 8.37 -1.89 -11.85
CA LEU A 144 8.76 -1.15 -10.67
C LEU A 144 9.96 -1.81 -9.97
N GLN A 145 10.02 -3.14 -9.89
CA GLN A 145 11.18 -3.85 -9.37
C GLN A 145 12.46 -3.51 -10.15
N GLY A 146 12.39 -3.52 -11.49
CA GLY A 146 13.53 -3.17 -12.34
C GLY A 146 13.96 -1.72 -12.17
N HIS A 147 12.99 -0.80 -12.11
CA HIS A 147 13.26 0.63 -11.99
C HIS A 147 13.85 1.01 -10.62
N ILE A 148 13.31 0.45 -9.53
CA ILE A 148 13.85 0.63 -8.17
C ILE A 148 15.33 0.20 -8.10
N ALA A 149 15.69 -0.93 -8.71
CA ALA A 149 17.07 -1.41 -8.70
C ALA A 149 18.00 -0.42 -9.42
N GLN A 150 17.61 0.05 -10.61
CA GLN A 150 18.37 1.04 -11.39
C GLN A 150 18.57 2.36 -10.62
N GLU A 151 17.51 2.90 -10.04
CA GLU A 151 17.52 4.18 -9.32
C GLU A 151 18.38 4.10 -8.05
N LEU A 152 18.27 3.02 -7.28
CA LEU A 152 19.08 2.83 -6.08
C LEU A 152 20.57 2.63 -6.39
N ASP A 153 20.90 1.99 -7.51
CA ASP A 153 22.29 1.82 -7.94
C ASP A 153 22.88 3.14 -8.46
N ALA A 154 22.10 3.93 -9.21
CA ALA A 154 22.49 5.27 -9.65
C ALA A 154 22.71 6.23 -8.46
N HIS A 155 21.83 6.18 -7.45
CA HIS A 155 21.91 7.01 -6.24
C HIS A 155 23.03 6.60 -5.28
N ALA A 156 23.50 5.35 -5.34
CA ALA A 156 24.65 4.89 -4.58
C ALA A 156 26.00 5.28 -5.23
N ALA A 157 26.00 5.65 -6.52
CA ALA A 157 27.19 6.03 -7.28
C ALA A 157 27.49 7.54 -7.30
N GLY A 158 26.57 8.37 -6.81
CA GLY A 158 26.71 9.84 -6.69
C GLY A 158 26.96 10.31 -5.26
#